data_AF-A0A177KWN5-F1
#
_entry.id   AF-A0A177KWN5-F1
#
_cell.length_a   1.000
_cell.length_b   1.000
_cell.length_c   1.000
_cell.angle_alpha   90.00
_cell.angle_beta   90.00
_cell.angle_gamma   90.00
#
_symmetry.space_group_name_H-M   'P 1'
#
loop_
_entity.id
_entity.type
_entity.pdbx_description
1 polymer ?
#
loop_
_entity_poly.entity_id
_entity_poly.type
_entity_poly.pdbx_seq_one_letter_code
_entity_poly.pdbx_strand_id
1 'polypeptide(L)'
;METSITDEKEAGNRQVIEIAVSHAKIIATETGLDVTNDIFQVMGARSATRSYDFDMYYRNARTLTLHDPVDRQRQIAGQYALGLL
;
A
#
# COMPACT_ATOMS: atom_id res chain seq x y z
N MET A 1 -23.16 14.02 29.12
CA MET A 1 -21.74 14.08 29.52
C MET A 1 -20.98 12.81 29.12
N GLU A 2 -21.63 11.65 28.98
CA GLU A 2 -21.01 10.42 28.43
C GLU A 2 -20.72 10.47 26.91
N THR A 3 -21.53 11.18 26.13
CA THR A 3 -21.39 11.23 24.66
C THR A 3 -20.07 11.84 24.18
N SER A 4 -19.50 12.80 24.89
CA SER A 4 -18.21 13.41 24.49
C SER A 4 -17.01 12.50 24.69
N ILE A 5 -17.04 11.59 25.67
CA ILE A 5 -15.92 10.68 25.97
C ILE A 5 -15.86 9.55 24.92
N THR A 6 -17.02 9.11 24.41
CA THR A 6 -17.09 8.15 23.30
C THR A 6 -16.57 8.73 22.01
N ASP A 7 -16.88 9.99 21.70
CA ASP A 7 -16.43 10.65 20.46
C ASP A 7 -14.90 10.82 20.42
N GLU A 8 -14.26 11.19 21.54
CA GLU A 8 -12.79 11.30 21.63
C GLU A 8 -12.09 9.94 21.46
N LYS A 9 -12.61 8.88 22.09
CA LYS A 9 -12.07 7.53 21.93
C LYS A 9 -12.26 7.00 20.50
N GLU A 10 -13.39 7.30 19.88
CA GLU A 10 -13.67 6.88 18.51
C GLU A 10 -12.79 7.63 17.49
N ALA A 11 -12.56 8.92 17.71
CA ALA A 11 -11.61 9.71 16.93
C ALA A 11 -10.18 9.16 17.03
N GLY A 12 -9.73 8.83 18.25
CA GLY A 12 -8.43 8.19 18.48
C GLY A 12 -8.30 6.83 17.76
N ASN A 13 -9.34 6.00 17.80
CA ASN A 13 -9.36 4.72 17.07
C ASN A 13 -9.30 4.93 15.55
N ARG A 14 -10.01 5.92 15.00
CA ARG A 14 -9.99 6.22 13.56
C ARG A 14 -8.59 6.63 13.09
N GLN A 15 -7.89 7.48 13.84
CA GLN A 15 -6.52 7.87 13.52
C GLN A 15 -5.56 6.66 13.49
N VAL A 16 -5.62 5.79 14.51
CA VAL A 16 -4.77 4.59 14.56
C VAL A 16 -5.03 3.68 13.35
N ILE A 17 -6.29 3.51 12.97
CA ILE A 17 -6.67 2.72 11.77
C ILE A 17 -6.13 3.38 10.50
N GLU A 18 -6.27 4.70 10.35
CA GLU A 18 -5.80 5.42 9.17
C GLU A 18 -4.29 5.26 8.97
N ILE A 19 -3.51 5.42 10.04
CA ILE A 19 -2.05 5.24 10.01
C ILE A 19 -1.69 3.79 9.63
N ALA A 20 -2.35 2.81 10.24
CA ALA A 20 -2.11 1.39 9.94
C ALA A 20 -2.41 1.05 8.48
N VAL A 21 -3.54 1.55 7.95
CA VAL A 21 -3.93 1.37 6.55
C VAL A 21 -2.93 2.06 5.62
N SER A 22 -2.46 3.25 5.99
CA SER A 22 -1.46 4.00 5.23
C SER A 22 -0.17 3.21 5.09
N HIS A 23 0.37 2.69 6.19
CA HIS A 23 1.56 1.82 6.18
C HIS A 23 1.34 0.55 5.35
N ALA A 24 0.21 -0.14 5.54
CA ALA A 24 -0.10 -1.36 4.80
C ALA A 24 -0.14 -1.09 3.29
N LYS A 25 -0.70 0.06 2.87
CA LYS A 25 -0.79 0.45 1.47
C LYS A 25 0.58 0.76 0.85
N ILE A 26 1.46 1.43 1.59
CA ILE A 26 2.84 1.71 1.13
C ILE A 26 3.56 0.39 0.86
N ILE A 27 3.57 -0.51 1.86
CA ILE A 27 4.25 -1.81 1.77
C ILE A 27 3.67 -2.66 0.63
N ALA A 28 2.33 -2.74 0.52
CA ALA A 28 1.68 -3.52 -0.51
C ALA A 28 1.99 -3.00 -1.93
N THR A 29 2.09 -1.68 -2.09
CA THR A 29 2.42 -1.03 -3.36
C THR A 29 3.85 -1.33 -3.80
N GLU A 30 4.81 -1.09 -2.91
CA GLU A 30 6.24 -1.29 -3.20
C GLU A 30 6.54 -2.78 -3.42
N THR A 31 6.16 -3.63 -2.45
CA THR A 31 6.38 -5.07 -2.53
C THR A 31 5.68 -5.70 -3.73
N GLY A 32 4.45 -5.27 -4.02
CA GLY A 32 3.68 -5.80 -5.15
C GLY A 32 4.33 -5.51 -6.50
N LEU A 33 4.85 -4.29 -6.70
CA LEU A 33 5.57 -3.92 -7.92
C LEU A 33 6.92 -4.64 -8.02
N ASP A 34 7.68 -4.69 -6.93
CA ASP A 34 9.01 -5.31 -6.92
C ASP A 34 8.93 -6.82 -7.19
N VAL A 35 8.06 -7.54 -6.46
CA VAL A 35 7.91 -9.00 -6.62
C VAL A 35 7.43 -9.36 -8.03
N THR A 36 6.45 -8.63 -8.57
CA THR A 36 5.91 -8.92 -9.90
C THR A 36 6.89 -8.57 -11.03
N ASN A 37 7.83 -7.66 -10.77
CA ASN A 37 8.93 -7.36 -11.69
C ASN A 37 10.06 -8.40 -11.59
N ASP A 38 10.47 -8.78 -10.37
CA ASP A 38 11.66 -9.58 -10.14
C ASP A 38 11.45 -11.09 -10.35
N ILE A 39 10.20 -11.55 -10.37
CA ILE A 39 9.88 -12.97 -10.57
C ILE A 39 10.47 -13.55 -11.86
N PHE A 40 10.64 -12.73 -12.91
CA PHE A 40 11.25 -13.15 -14.17
C PHE A 40 12.75 -13.47 -14.04
N GLN A 41 13.45 -12.83 -13.10
CA GLN A 41 14.86 -13.10 -12.83
C GLN A 41 15.05 -14.52 -12.25
N VAL A 42 14.09 -14.97 -11.43
CA VAL A 42 14.12 -16.29 -10.78
C VAL A 42 13.66 -17.39 -11.72
N MET A 43 12.65 -17.11 -12.55
CA MET A 43 12.03 -18.11 -13.44
C MET A 43 12.76 -18.27 -14.79
N GLY A 44 13.55 -17.26 -15.20
CA GLY A 44 14.31 -17.23 -16.45
C GLY A 44 13.46 -16.91 -17.69
N ALA A 45 14.11 -16.80 -18.85
CA ALA A 45 13.52 -16.23 -20.07
C ALA A 45 12.22 -16.92 -20.56
N ARG A 46 12.04 -18.22 -20.27
CA ARG A 46 10.81 -18.95 -20.63
C ARG A 46 9.56 -18.43 -19.92
N SER A 47 9.71 -17.76 -18.77
CA SER A 47 8.58 -17.17 -18.04
C SER A 47 7.99 -15.94 -18.72
N ALA A 48 8.73 -15.27 -19.61
CA ALA A 48 8.26 -14.09 -20.35
C ALA A 48 7.40 -14.44 -21.58
N THR A 49 7.09 -15.72 -21.78
CA THR A 49 6.17 -16.15 -22.85
C THR A 49 4.72 -15.83 -22.51
N ARG A 50 3.94 -15.55 -23.54
CA ARG A 50 2.50 -15.29 -23.43
C ARG A 50 1.67 -16.52 -23.06
N SER A 51 2.24 -17.73 -23.09
CA SER A 51 1.49 -18.94 -22.69
C SER A 51 1.17 -19.00 -21.20
N TYR A 52 1.89 -18.24 -20.36
CA TYR A 52 1.66 -18.18 -18.91
C TYR A 52 1.14 -16.82 -18.42
N ASP A 53 1.23 -15.76 -19.25
CA ASP A 53 0.77 -14.40 -18.96
C ASP A 53 1.23 -13.85 -17.59
N PHE A 54 2.45 -14.20 -17.14
CA PHE A 54 2.97 -13.74 -15.85
C PHE A 54 3.14 -12.21 -15.79
N ASP A 55 3.30 -11.54 -16.93
CA ASP A 55 3.38 -10.08 -17.02
C ASP A 55 2.05 -9.38 -16.64
N MET A 56 0.93 -10.12 -16.65
CA MET A 56 -0.37 -9.61 -16.22
C MET A 56 -0.34 -9.11 -14.77
N TYR A 57 0.37 -9.80 -13.88
CA TYR A 57 0.42 -9.41 -12.46
C TYR A 57 1.09 -8.04 -12.30
N TYR A 58 2.19 -7.79 -13.00
CA TYR A 58 2.85 -6.48 -13.02
C TYR A 58 1.94 -5.40 -13.62
N ARG A 59 1.28 -5.68 -14.77
CA ARG A 59 0.36 -4.72 -15.40
C ARG A 59 -0.81 -4.33 -14.49
N ASN A 60 -1.39 -5.32 -13.80
CA ASN A 60 -2.49 -5.09 -12.86
C ASN A 60 -2.02 -4.30 -11.64
N ALA A 61 -0.90 -4.70 -11.03
CA ALA A 61 -0.31 -3.97 -9.90
C ALA A 61 0.01 -2.51 -10.28
N ARG A 62 0.61 -2.29 -11.45
CA ARG A 62 0.92 -0.94 -11.93
C ARG A 62 -0.33 -0.09 -12.14
N THR A 63 -1.37 -0.66 -12.71
CA THR A 63 -2.64 0.06 -12.92
C THR A 63 -3.31 0.43 -11.60
N LEU A 64 -3.38 -0.51 -10.66
CA LEU A 64 -4.02 -0.28 -9.34
C LEU A 64 -3.27 0.77 -8.51
N THR A 65 -1.94 0.70 -8.50
CA THR A 65 -1.10 1.62 -7.72
C THR A 65 -1.12 3.05 -8.25
N LEU A 66 -1.43 3.26 -9.55
CA LEU A 66 -1.58 4.59 -10.14
C LEU A 66 -2.92 5.27 -9.79
N HIS A 67 -3.95 4.51 -9.45
CA HIS A 67 -5.26 5.08 -9.12
C HIS A 67 -5.23 5.89 -7.81
N ASP A 68 -4.45 5.43 -6.83
CA ASP A 68 -4.28 6.15 -5.57
C ASP A 68 -2.78 6.27 -5.25
N PRO A 69 -2.19 7.45 -5.50
CA PRO A 69 -0.75 7.64 -5.42
C PRO A 69 -0.23 7.40 -4.00
N VAL A 70 0.78 6.54 -3.89
CA VAL A 70 1.41 6.15 -2.63
C VAL A 70 2.04 7.33 -1.87
N ASP A 71 2.38 8.42 -2.57
CA ASP A 71 3.02 9.60 -1.97
C ASP A 71 2.14 10.27 -0.92
N ARG A 72 0.81 10.26 -1.11
CA ARG A 72 -0.13 10.74 -0.09
C ARG A 72 -0.05 9.91 1.18
N GLN A 73 0.05 8.59 1.03
CA GLN A 73 0.15 7.68 2.16
C GLN A 73 1.50 7.85 2.89
N ARG A 74 2.59 8.03 2.13
CA ARG A 74 3.91 8.35 2.71
C ARG A 74 3.89 9.65 3.50
N GLN A 75 3.15 10.68 3.03
CA GLN A 75 3.00 11.91 3.77
C GLN A 75 2.29 11.70 5.12
N ILE A 76 1.18 10.96 5.15
CA ILE A 76 0.44 10.65 6.39
C ILE A 76 1.34 9.86 7.37
N ALA A 77 1.97 8.78 6.87
CA ALA A 77 2.91 7.99 7.64
C ALA A 77 4.08 8.83 8.19
N GLY A 78 4.62 9.74 7.38
CA GLY A 78 5.69 10.64 7.77
C GLY A 78 5.28 11.66 8.83
N GLN A 79 4.09 12.25 8.70
CA GLN A 79 3.54 13.16 9.72
C GLN A 79 3.39 12.43 11.06
N TYR A 80 2.92 11.18 11.05
CA TYR A 80 2.78 10.38 12.25
C TYR A 80 4.15 10.08 12.88
N ALA A 81 5.12 9.63 12.06
CA ALA A 81 6.47 9.31 12.52
C ALA A 81 7.20 10.53 13.13
N LEU A 82 6.88 11.74 12.67
CA LEU A 82 7.44 12.99 13.18
C LEU A 82 6.62 13.64 14.31
N GLY A 83 5.47 13.06 14.70
CA GLY A 83 4.59 13.62 15.73
C GLY A 83 3.85 14.91 15.30
N LEU A 84 3.56 15.04 14.00
CA LEU A 84 2.85 16.18 13.40
C LEU A 84 1.34 15.93 13.19
N LEU A 85 0.84 14.76 13.60
CA LEU A 85 -0.55 14.32 13.47
C LEU A 85 -1.31 14.38 14.80
#